data_AF-A0A6J5Y7B5-F1
#
_entry.id   AF-A0A6J5Y7B5-F1
#
_cell.length_a   1.000
_cell.length_b   1.000
_cell.length_c   1.000
_cell.angle_alpha   90.00
_cell.angle_beta   90.00
_cell.angle_gamma   90.00
#
_symmetry.space_group_name_H-M   'P 1'
#
loop_
_entity.id
_entity.type
_entity.pdbx_description
1 polymer ?
#
loop_
_entity_poly.entity_id
_entity_poly.type
_entity_poly.pdbx_seq_one_letter_code
_entity_poly.pdbx_strand_id
1 'polypeptide(L)'
;MATPDILNREDGLFLSSPLLEPRNGESVKSRGMSIEKKIEFLESLAGTVSNRRSRRWINDRLLMELVPRLNAEEIRGLFAPPPWGDDVPLSPFCMTNVREWDTFRNIDMDKQANIIGSSISPCAKNKGPVDADKMAVLNAWRRIDSRTRQALRRSVVSELIECYEERIRAFVRETEDGDGLILQVQDPFRRLLLHGVCEFYNLVSVTVTESENGEAIKVTKITKKKGRSIELPNITLSHFLKMSKQGMWLGQGAKNRICSGPTIIADDVTLFASAVFCCIIKFQSSMAKKPVKYSVVDAFTESAFKGNPAAVCLLEEDKDDQWLQAVASEFNLSQSCYLTRVTDSTPTSAPRFGLRWFTPSNEVELCGHATLAAAYTLFESGLINSNFIEFATLSGILTAKKVPDVKTANGANNIQNGEAQNSYFIELNLPAAPSYEFNSSEVSLISEALDGASMIDIRKTHVTDDLLVVLPSAKAVVDLQPKFDAIQKCPGSGGVIVTGIAPPESEYDFYSRYFCPKHGIDDDPVCGSAHCALASYWCKKLGKSDVFAYAASRRGGAVSVHLDEQNQRVLLRGKAVTVMEGTVLV
;
A
#
# COMPACT_ATOMS: atom_id res chain seq x y z
N MET A 1 -21.33 17.66 47.83
CA MET A 1 -20.45 18.64 48.47
C MET A 1 -19.74 17.93 49.61
N ALA A 2 -18.41 17.91 49.62
CA ALA A 2 -17.62 17.32 50.70
C ALA A 2 -17.02 18.44 51.57
N THR A 3 -16.76 18.12 52.83
CA THR A 3 -16.65 18.98 54.01
C THR A 3 -15.46 19.96 54.07
N PRO A 4 -15.57 21.07 54.84
CA PRO A 4 -14.61 22.19 54.84
C PRO A 4 -13.22 21.86 55.39
N ASP A 5 -13.08 20.78 56.16
CA ASP A 5 -11.82 20.43 56.82
C ASP A 5 -10.73 19.91 55.86
N ILE A 6 -11.11 19.55 54.62
CA ILE A 6 -10.14 19.15 53.58
C ILE A 6 -9.53 20.38 52.88
N LEU A 7 -10.25 21.50 52.81
CA LEU A 7 -9.77 22.72 52.14
C LEU A 7 -8.69 23.45 52.95
N ASN A 8 -8.77 23.43 54.29
CA ASN A 8 -7.81 24.14 55.14
C ASN A 8 -6.42 23.48 55.21
N ARG A 9 -6.24 22.22 54.76
CA ARG A 9 -4.91 21.60 54.65
C ARG A 9 -4.24 21.83 53.29
N GLU A 10 -5.00 22.23 52.27
CA GLU A 10 -4.46 22.51 50.94
C GLU A 10 -4.15 24.01 50.75
N ASP A 11 -4.87 24.93 51.40
CA ASP A 11 -4.65 26.38 51.22
C ASP A 11 -3.29 26.91 51.71
N GLY A 12 -2.58 26.18 52.58
CA GLY A 12 -1.25 26.58 53.05
C GLY A 12 -0.11 26.40 52.04
N LEU A 13 -0.28 25.52 51.04
CA LEU A 13 0.75 25.22 50.04
C LEU A 13 0.60 26.05 48.75
N PHE A 14 -0.57 26.64 48.50
CA PHE A 14 -0.88 27.25 47.21
C PHE A 14 -0.85 28.78 47.19
N LEU A 15 -0.73 29.48 48.33
CA LEU A 15 -0.82 30.95 48.39
C LEU A 15 0.45 31.69 48.83
N SER A 16 1.58 31.01 49.07
CA SER A 16 2.84 31.71 49.36
C SER A 16 4.01 31.16 48.56
N SER A 17 4.11 31.58 47.30
CA SER A 17 5.38 31.57 46.59
C SER A 17 5.43 32.77 45.66
N PRO A 18 6.29 33.78 45.93
CA PRO A 18 6.43 34.97 45.08
C PRO A 18 7.11 34.66 43.72
N LEU A 19 7.04 33.40 43.27
CA LEU A 19 7.63 32.91 42.02
C LEU A 19 6.69 33.10 40.81
N LEU A 20 5.43 33.50 41.01
CA LEU A 20 4.39 33.38 39.99
C LEU A 20 3.92 34.69 39.35
N GLU A 21 4.44 35.86 39.73
CA GLU A 21 4.21 37.10 38.97
C GLU A 21 5.46 37.57 38.21
N PRO A 22 5.30 38.01 36.94
CA PRO A 22 6.43 38.44 36.12
C PRO A 22 6.95 39.81 36.58
N ARG A 23 8.28 39.94 36.78
CA ARG A 23 8.93 41.25 36.82
C ARG A 23 9.10 41.75 35.38
N ASN A 24 8.54 42.92 35.08
CA ASN A 24 8.71 43.57 33.78
C ASN A 24 10.20 43.90 33.56
N GLY A 25 10.79 43.36 32.48
CA GLY A 25 12.14 43.72 32.01
C GLY A 25 13.20 42.61 31.99
N GLU A 26 12.84 41.32 32.06
CA GLU A 26 13.83 40.23 32.07
C GLU A 26 14.29 39.76 30.68
N SER A 27 15.60 39.50 30.56
CA SER A 27 16.25 38.95 29.36
C SER A 27 15.82 37.51 29.05
N VAL A 28 15.97 37.08 27.78
CA VAL A 28 15.57 35.72 27.31
C VAL A 28 16.20 34.60 28.15
N LYS A 29 17.47 34.76 28.58
CA LYS A 29 18.17 33.76 29.42
C LYS A 29 17.64 33.70 30.85
N SER A 30 17.32 34.83 31.47
CA SER A 30 16.77 34.86 32.83
C SER A 30 15.35 34.28 32.87
N ARG A 31 14.59 34.44 31.78
CA ARG A 31 13.24 33.88 31.63
C ARG A 31 13.26 32.34 31.51
N GLY A 32 14.21 31.77 30.77
CA GLY A 32 14.39 30.31 30.66
C GLY A 32 14.68 29.65 32.01
N MET A 33 15.61 30.22 32.79
CA MET A 33 15.93 29.73 34.14
C MET A 33 14.76 29.84 35.13
N SER A 34 13.88 30.85 34.97
CA SER A 34 12.68 30.96 35.81
C SER A 34 11.60 29.94 35.45
N ILE A 35 11.55 29.48 34.20
CA ILE A 35 10.57 28.49 33.72
C ILE A 35 11.00 27.08 34.15
N GLU A 36 12.28 26.74 34.01
CA GLU A 36 12.81 25.45 34.46
C GLU A 36 12.58 25.23 35.97
N LYS A 37 12.83 26.25 36.80
CA LYS A 37 12.56 26.17 38.25
C LYS A 37 11.08 25.99 38.58
N LYS A 38 10.17 26.50 37.73
CA LYS A 38 8.72 26.31 37.90
C LYS A 38 8.30 24.90 37.48
N ILE A 39 8.88 24.38 36.41
CA ILE A 39 8.64 23.03 35.92
C ILE A 39 9.11 22.01 36.94
N GLU A 40 10.34 22.13 37.47
CA GLU A 40 10.86 21.24 38.52
C GLU A 40 9.97 21.24 39.77
N PHE A 41 9.46 22.41 40.17
CA PHE A 41 8.53 22.51 41.31
C PHE A 41 7.20 21.80 41.04
N LEU A 42 6.61 21.97 39.85
CA LEU A 42 5.35 21.33 39.48
C LEU A 42 5.49 19.80 39.29
N GLU A 43 6.63 19.35 38.76
CA GLU A 43 6.95 17.92 38.64
C GLU A 43 7.15 17.28 40.01
N SER A 44 7.77 17.97 40.97
CA SER A 44 7.90 17.50 42.34
C SER A 44 6.55 17.29 43.04
N LEU A 45 5.55 18.10 42.67
CA LEU A 45 4.17 17.96 43.15
C LEU A 45 3.44 16.78 42.47
N ALA A 46 3.71 16.50 41.19
CA ALA A 46 3.06 15.42 40.44
C ALA A 46 3.24 14.03 41.10
N GLY A 47 4.39 13.79 41.75
CA GLY A 47 4.68 12.56 42.49
C GLY A 47 3.95 12.42 43.83
N THR A 48 3.48 13.54 44.42
CA THR A 48 2.87 13.55 45.76
C THR A 48 1.35 13.57 45.75
N VAL A 49 0.70 13.90 44.61
CA VAL A 49 -0.78 13.97 44.56
C VAL A 49 -1.41 12.68 44.04
N SER A 50 -2.33 12.11 44.81
CA SER A 50 -3.02 10.85 44.49
C SER A 50 -4.38 11.05 43.80
N ASN A 51 -4.98 12.25 43.94
CA ASN A 51 -6.31 12.55 43.40
C ASN A 51 -6.23 12.97 41.92
N ARG A 52 -7.09 12.36 41.10
CA ARG A 52 -7.21 12.61 39.65
C ARG A 52 -7.46 14.09 39.31
N ARG A 53 -8.23 14.82 40.13
CA ARG A 53 -8.56 16.23 39.83
C ARG A 53 -7.33 17.14 39.96
N SER A 54 -6.51 16.89 40.99
CA SER A 54 -5.28 17.63 41.25
C SER A 54 -4.17 17.27 40.27
N ARG A 55 -4.05 15.99 39.86
CA ARG A 55 -3.13 15.59 38.78
C ARG A 55 -3.47 16.26 37.45
N ARG A 56 -4.76 16.38 37.14
CA ARG A 56 -5.20 17.08 35.92
C ARG A 56 -4.83 18.56 35.98
N TRP A 57 -5.04 19.23 37.11
CA TRP A 57 -4.66 20.62 37.28
C TRP A 57 -3.14 20.84 37.16
N ILE A 58 -2.32 19.96 37.75
CA ILE A 58 -0.86 20.02 37.64
C ILE A 58 -0.41 19.84 36.18
N ASN A 59 -0.97 18.85 35.47
CA ASN A 59 -0.65 18.61 34.07
C ASN A 59 -1.06 19.78 33.17
N ASP A 60 -2.27 20.33 33.36
CA ASP A 60 -2.75 21.48 32.60
C ASP A 60 -1.87 22.72 32.87
N ARG A 61 -1.37 22.89 34.10
CA ARG A 61 -0.48 24.00 34.47
C ARG A 61 0.94 23.83 33.92
N LEU A 62 1.48 22.61 33.94
CA LEU A 62 2.74 22.25 33.29
C LEU A 62 2.70 22.53 31.79
N LEU A 63 1.62 22.14 31.11
CA LEU A 63 1.45 22.41 29.68
C LEU A 63 1.40 23.91 29.37
N MET A 64 0.75 24.71 30.23
CA MET A 64 0.67 26.16 30.05
C MET A 64 2.00 26.89 30.29
N GLU A 65 2.91 26.33 31.10
CA GLU A 65 4.25 26.89 31.32
C GLU A 65 5.28 26.37 30.29
N LEU A 66 5.08 25.15 29.77
CA LEU A 66 5.91 24.53 28.73
C LEU A 66 5.69 25.13 27.34
N VAL A 67 4.53 25.76 27.09
CA VAL A 67 4.23 26.43 25.83
C VAL A 67 4.62 27.92 25.94
N PRO A 68 5.72 28.36 25.31
CA PRO A 68 6.10 29.78 25.37
C PRO A 68 5.05 30.63 24.64
N ARG A 69 4.70 31.79 25.21
CA ARG A 69 3.90 32.78 24.48
C ARG A 69 4.75 33.34 23.35
N LEU A 70 4.36 33.01 22.11
CA LEU A 70 5.04 33.41 20.88
C LEU A 70 5.26 34.92 20.84
N ASN A 71 6.47 35.34 20.49
CA ASN A 71 6.78 36.74 20.28
C ASN A 71 6.34 37.20 18.87
N ALA A 72 6.30 38.51 18.65
CA ALA A 72 5.81 39.07 17.39
C ALA A 72 6.64 38.68 16.16
N GLU A 73 7.91 38.33 16.33
CA GLU A 73 8.79 37.86 15.24
C GLU A 73 8.50 36.40 14.87
N GLU A 74 8.27 35.54 15.87
CA GLU A 74 7.91 34.13 15.67
C GLU A 74 6.53 33.98 15.03
N ILE A 75 5.58 34.87 15.36
CA ILE A 75 4.26 34.92 14.73
C ILE A 75 4.40 35.31 13.25
N ARG A 76 5.30 36.24 12.89
CA ARG A 76 5.54 36.61 11.49
C ARG A 76 6.11 35.44 10.67
N GLY A 77 7.02 34.66 11.23
CA GLY A 77 7.62 33.49 10.57
C GLY A 77 6.64 32.33 10.31
N LEU A 78 5.50 32.27 11.02
CA LEU A 78 4.46 31.25 10.80
C LEU A 78 3.63 31.48 9.52
N PHE A 79 3.69 32.68 8.92
CA PHE A 79 2.89 33.06 7.75
C PHE A 79 3.70 33.27 6.46
N ALA A 80 4.95 32.78 6.37
CA ALA A 80 5.76 32.80 5.14
C ALA A 80 5.86 31.38 4.52
N PRO A 81 5.66 31.18 3.20
CA PRO A 81 6.05 32.06 2.08
C PRO A 81 4.87 32.50 1.15
N PRO A 82 5.09 33.23 0.02
CA PRO A 82 4.18 34.21 -0.62
C PRO A 82 2.77 33.75 -1.06
N PRO A 83 1.83 34.71 -1.30
CA PRO A 83 2.11 35.90 -2.12
C PRO A 83 2.60 37.17 -1.40
N TRP A 84 2.69 37.25 -0.06
CA TRP A 84 2.94 38.54 0.62
C TRP A 84 3.90 38.53 1.83
N GLY A 85 5.03 37.82 1.79
CA GLY A 85 6.01 37.84 2.89
C GLY A 85 7.46 37.83 2.42
N ASP A 86 8.30 38.65 3.06
CA ASP A 86 9.75 38.67 2.88
C ASP A 86 10.40 37.37 3.35
N ASP A 87 11.57 37.03 2.80
CA ASP A 87 12.36 35.83 3.16
C ASP A 87 12.86 35.90 4.61
N VAL A 88 12.05 35.39 5.55
CA VAL A 88 12.41 35.24 6.97
C VAL A 88 12.68 33.76 7.26
N PRO A 89 13.73 33.41 8.03
CA PRO A 89 14.00 32.02 8.41
C PRO A 89 12.79 31.42 9.15
N LEU A 90 12.38 30.21 8.75
CA LEU A 90 11.26 29.50 9.35
C LEU A 90 11.46 29.34 10.86
N SER A 91 10.40 29.64 11.62
CA SER A 91 10.37 29.41 13.07
C SER A 91 10.61 27.93 13.38
N PRO A 92 11.28 27.57 14.50
CA PRO A 92 11.44 26.18 14.93
C PRO A 92 10.12 25.41 15.06
N PHE A 93 8.99 26.11 15.27
CA PHE A 93 7.65 25.53 15.29
C PHE A 93 7.13 25.10 13.92
N CYS A 94 7.65 25.66 12.82
CA CYS A 94 7.30 25.23 11.46
C CYS A 94 7.95 23.88 11.10
N MET A 95 8.93 23.41 11.87
CA MET A 95 9.63 22.15 11.64
C MET A 95 8.98 20.93 12.34
N THR A 96 7.94 21.11 13.15
CA THR A 96 7.19 19.97 13.69
C THR A 96 6.31 19.36 12.60
N ASN A 97 6.62 18.11 12.27
CA ASN A 97 5.98 17.30 11.23
C ASN A 97 4.45 17.28 11.45
N VAL A 98 3.67 17.76 10.48
CA VAL A 98 2.18 17.84 10.56
C VAL A 98 1.55 16.50 11.00
N ARG A 99 2.20 15.37 10.66
CA ARG A 99 1.80 14.02 11.09
C ARG A 99 1.78 13.80 12.61
N GLU A 100 2.64 14.47 13.36
CA GLU A 100 2.66 14.33 14.83
C GLU A 100 1.46 15.05 15.47
N TRP A 101 1.01 16.16 14.88
CA TRP A 101 -0.15 16.93 15.33
C TRP A 101 -1.50 16.29 14.96
N ASP A 102 -1.59 15.62 13.82
CA ASP A 102 -2.84 14.94 13.39
C ASP A 102 -3.22 13.75 14.29
N THR A 103 -2.24 13.16 14.96
CA THR A 103 -2.47 12.08 15.93
C THR A 103 -3.18 12.61 17.19
N PHE A 104 -2.97 13.89 17.52
CA PHE A 104 -3.58 14.55 18.67
C PHE A 104 -4.98 15.12 18.36
N ARG A 105 -5.23 15.57 17.13
CA ARG A 105 -6.54 16.12 16.70
C ARG A 105 -7.63 15.07 16.50
N ASN A 106 -7.26 13.81 16.26
CA ASN A 106 -8.21 12.73 15.95
C ASN A 106 -8.61 11.86 17.15
N ILE A 107 -8.45 12.36 18.38
CA ILE A 107 -9.02 11.70 19.57
C ILE A 107 -10.50 12.08 19.67
N ASP A 108 -11.35 11.19 19.18
CA ASP A 108 -12.81 11.30 19.31
C ASP A 108 -13.24 11.16 20.79
N MET A 109 -13.62 12.30 21.37
CA MET A 109 -14.01 12.42 22.78
C MET A 109 -15.34 11.72 23.07
N ASP A 110 -16.23 11.58 22.09
CA ASP A 110 -17.51 10.88 22.23
C ASP A 110 -17.29 9.36 22.29
N LYS A 111 -16.28 8.87 21.57
CA LYS A 111 -15.82 7.49 21.65
C LYS A 111 -15.29 7.15 23.05
N GLN A 112 -14.58 8.06 23.71
CA GLN A 112 -14.16 7.88 25.11
C GLN A 112 -15.32 7.94 26.10
N ALA A 113 -16.29 8.84 25.89
CA ALA A 113 -17.49 8.94 26.73
C ALA A 113 -18.33 7.63 26.69
N ASN A 114 -18.47 7.04 25.49
CA ASN A 114 -19.17 5.76 25.29
C ASN A 114 -18.45 4.56 25.93
N ILE A 115 -17.12 4.56 25.97
CA ILE A 115 -16.31 3.54 26.68
C ILE A 115 -16.49 3.65 28.21
N ILE A 116 -16.64 4.86 28.73
CA ILE A 116 -16.87 5.08 30.17
C ILE A 116 -18.31 4.67 30.54
N GLY A 117 -19.30 5.00 29.71
CA GLY A 117 -20.69 4.60 29.90
C GLY A 117 -20.89 3.08 29.89
N SER A 118 -20.18 2.36 29.02
CA SER A 118 -20.25 0.89 28.95
C SER A 118 -19.55 0.17 30.12
N SER A 119 -18.68 0.84 30.87
CA SER A 119 -18.02 0.30 32.06
C SER A 119 -18.86 0.46 33.34
N ILE A 120 -19.97 1.22 33.29
CA ILE A 120 -20.81 1.53 34.45
C ILE A 120 -22.03 0.59 34.55
N SER A 121 -22.33 -0.22 33.54
CA SER A 121 -23.45 -1.17 33.57
C SER A 121 -23.00 -2.56 34.06
N PRO A 122 -23.57 -3.13 35.13
CA PRO A 122 -23.21 -4.46 35.61
C PRO A 122 -23.96 -5.52 34.78
N CYS A 123 -23.30 -6.08 33.76
CA CYS A 123 -23.88 -7.21 33.02
C CYS A 123 -23.49 -8.53 33.67
N ALA A 124 -24.42 -9.10 34.43
CA ALA A 124 -24.39 -10.50 34.84
C ALA A 124 -24.50 -11.42 33.61
N LYS A 125 -23.62 -12.43 33.48
CA LYS A 125 -23.91 -13.77 32.93
C LYS A 125 -22.67 -14.70 32.92
N ASN A 126 -22.86 -15.86 33.56
CA ASN A 126 -22.29 -17.21 33.34
C ASN A 126 -20.75 -17.43 33.40
N LYS A 127 -20.25 -17.75 34.60
CA LYS A 127 -18.94 -18.38 34.82
C LYS A 127 -18.98 -19.87 34.49
N GLY A 128 -18.49 -20.25 33.31
CA GLY A 128 -18.13 -21.64 32.97
C GLY A 128 -16.61 -21.87 33.09
N PRO A 129 -16.14 -23.13 33.16
CA PRO A 129 -14.71 -23.48 33.33
C PRO A 129 -13.79 -22.88 32.25
N VAL A 130 -14.31 -22.69 31.03
CA VAL A 130 -13.59 -22.13 29.86
C VAL A 130 -13.15 -20.67 30.09
N ASP A 131 -13.77 -19.95 31.03
CA ASP A 131 -13.41 -18.56 31.33
C ASP A 131 -12.20 -18.47 32.29
N ALA A 132 -12.03 -19.47 33.17
CA ALA A 132 -10.90 -19.53 34.09
C ALA A 132 -9.58 -19.81 33.36
N ASP A 133 -9.57 -20.75 32.41
CA ASP A 133 -8.39 -21.08 31.61
C ASP A 133 -7.97 -19.91 30.70
N LYS A 134 -8.94 -19.19 30.11
CA LYS A 134 -8.68 -17.97 29.34
C LYS A 134 -8.04 -16.88 30.20
N MET A 135 -8.56 -16.66 31.40
CA MET A 135 -8.01 -15.67 32.33
C MET A 135 -6.61 -16.07 32.84
N ALA A 136 -6.38 -17.34 33.13
CA ALA A 136 -5.07 -17.86 33.54
C ALA A 136 -4.00 -17.63 32.45
N VAL A 137 -4.36 -17.88 31.19
CA VAL A 137 -3.46 -17.71 30.04
C VAL A 137 -3.19 -16.24 29.72
N LEU A 138 -4.18 -15.36 29.86
CA LEU A 138 -3.96 -13.91 29.72
C LEU A 138 -3.07 -13.37 30.82
N ASN A 139 -3.24 -13.86 32.05
CA ASN A 139 -2.36 -13.50 33.16
C ASN A 139 -0.94 -14.04 32.94
N ALA A 140 -0.78 -15.24 32.36
CA ALA A 140 0.50 -15.78 31.94
C ALA A 140 1.15 -14.95 30.82
N TRP A 141 0.38 -14.57 29.81
CA TRP A 141 0.85 -13.71 28.71
C TRP A 141 1.27 -12.32 29.21
N ARG A 142 0.57 -11.74 30.19
CA ARG A 142 0.92 -10.43 30.78
C ARG A 142 2.24 -10.44 31.56
N ARG A 143 2.71 -11.60 32.03
CA ARG A 143 4.00 -11.75 32.71
C ARG A 143 5.19 -11.61 31.77
N ILE A 144 4.98 -11.83 30.47
CA ILE A 144 6.04 -11.73 29.47
C ILE A 144 6.35 -10.26 29.19
N ASP A 145 7.64 -9.92 29.14
CA ASP A 145 8.07 -8.57 28.78
C ASP A 145 7.48 -8.09 27.44
N SER A 146 7.22 -6.78 27.34
CA SER A 146 6.66 -6.13 26.17
C SER A 146 7.44 -6.42 24.87
N ARG A 147 8.78 -6.38 24.91
CA ARG A 147 9.65 -6.63 23.75
C ARG A 147 9.63 -8.11 23.37
N THR A 148 9.67 -8.99 24.36
CA THR A 148 9.58 -10.44 24.17
C THR A 148 8.22 -10.87 23.60
N ARG A 149 7.11 -10.25 24.05
CA ARG A 149 5.77 -10.47 23.46
C ARG A 149 5.70 -10.06 21.99
N GLN A 150 6.36 -8.96 21.62
CA GLN A 150 6.40 -8.52 20.22
C GLN A 150 7.21 -9.49 19.36
N ALA A 151 8.32 -10.02 19.88
CA ALA A 151 9.11 -11.06 19.23
C ALA A 151 8.30 -12.36 19.03
N LEU A 152 7.62 -12.85 20.07
CA LEU A 152 6.77 -14.04 20.02
C LEU A 152 5.60 -13.93 19.04
N ARG A 153 5.00 -12.73 18.90
CA ARG A 153 3.92 -12.49 17.92
C ARG A 153 4.42 -12.54 16.47
N ARG A 154 5.63 -12.03 16.24
CA ARG A 154 6.25 -11.95 14.90
C ARG A 154 6.93 -13.25 14.48
N SER A 155 7.32 -14.11 15.42
CA SER A 155 7.98 -15.38 15.11
C SER A 155 7.04 -16.37 14.39
N VAL A 156 7.52 -16.93 13.28
CA VAL A 156 6.89 -18.04 12.52
C VAL A 156 7.26 -19.42 13.09
N VAL A 157 8.16 -19.46 14.09
CA VAL A 157 8.78 -20.68 14.58
C VAL A 157 7.96 -21.33 15.70
N SER A 158 6.76 -21.82 15.35
CA SER A 158 5.88 -22.51 16.32
C SER A 158 6.56 -23.76 16.91
N GLU A 159 7.30 -24.50 16.09
CA GLU A 159 7.99 -25.74 16.48
C GLU A 159 9.08 -25.51 17.55
N LEU A 160 9.85 -24.42 17.46
CA LEU A 160 10.88 -24.12 18.45
C LEU A 160 10.29 -23.76 19.81
N ILE A 161 9.19 -22.99 19.81
CA ILE A 161 8.47 -22.65 21.03
C ILE A 161 7.90 -23.93 21.65
N GLU A 162 7.28 -24.79 20.84
CA GLU A 162 6.75 -26.09 21.28
C GLU A 162 7.84 -26.97 21.93
N CYS A 163 9.02 -27.08 21.31
CA CYS A 163 10.15 -27.82 21.90
C CYS A 163 10.63 -27.25 23.25
N TYR A 164 10.64 -25.92 23.41
CA TYR A 164 10.98 -25.31 24.70
C TYR A 164 9.89 -25.53 25.74
N GLU A 165 8.63 -25.43 25.35
CA GLU A 165 7.48 -25.67 26.23
C GLU A 165 7.43 -27.12 26.73
N GLU A 166 7.72 -28.10 25.87
CA GLU A 166 7.79 -29.52 26.28
C GLU A 166 8.84 -29.75 27.36
N ARG A 167 10.08 -29.26 27.14
CA ARG A 167 11.19 -29.39 28.10
C ARG A 167 10.90 -28.68 29.42
N ILE A 168 10.30 -27.48 29.35
CA ILE A 168 9.93 -26.70 30.55
C ILE A 168 8.80 -27.38 31.32
N ARG A 169 7.78 -27.90 30.64
CA ARG A 169 6.66 -28.59 31.29
C ARG A 169 7.08 -29.92 31.91
N ALA A 170 7.98 -30.66 31.27
CA ALA A 170 8.60 -31.86 31.85
C ALA A 170 9.37 -31.50 33.13
N PHE A 171 10.24 -30.49 33.06
CA PHE A 171 10.96 -29.98 34.23
C PHE A 171 10.03 -29.58 35.37
N VAL A 172 8.94 -28.85 35.10
CA VAL A 172 7.99 -28.44 36.15
C VAL A 172 7.31 -29.64 36.82
N ARG A 173 7.01 -30.70 36.08
CA ARG A 173 6.32 -31.91 36.57
C ARG A 173 7.22 -32.91 37.29
N GLU A 174 8.48 -33.05 36.87
CA GLU A 174 9.34 -34.18 37.24
C GLU A 174 10.39 -33.86 38.33
N THR A 175 10.63 -32.58 38.63
CA THR A 175 11.69 -32.17 39.59
C THR A 175 11.13 -31.57 40.88
N GLU A 176 11.81 -31.79 42.00
CA GLU A 176 11.48 -31.15 43.29
C GLU A 176 12.00 -29.70 43.37
N ASP A 177 11.59 -28.94 44.40
CA ASP A 177 12.01 -27.55 44.61
C ASP A 177 13.51 -27.48 44.96
N GLY A 178 14.37 -27.36 43.95
CA GLY A 178 15.82 -27.25 44.13
C GLY A 178 16.64 -27.49 42.86
N ASP A 179 16.12 -28.29 41.93
CA ASP A 179 16.83 -28.62 40.69
C ASP A 179 16.68 -27.52 39.63
N GLY A 180 17.75 -27.31 38.85
CA GLY A 180 17.78 -26.34 37.76
C GLY A 180 17.85 -27.02 36.39
N LEU A 181 16.97 -26.63 35.46
CA LEU A 181 17.07 -27.05 34.07
C LEU A 181 18.12 -26.20 33.35
N ILE A 182 19.07 -26.85 32.69
CA ILE A 182 20.15 -26.20 31.96
C ILE A 182 19.96 -26.40 30.46
N LEU A 183 19.85 -25.32 29.70
CA LEU A 183 19.72 -25.35 28.24
C LEU A 183 20.82 -24.52 27.57
N GLN A 184 21.55 -25.13 26.64
CA GLN A 184 22.57 -24.46 25.85
C GLN A 184 21.94 -23.82 24.61
N VAL A 185 21.92 -22.48 24.55
CA VAL A 185 21.33 -21.72 23.43
C VAL A 185 22.25 -20.56 23.09
N GLN A 186 22.99 -20.67 21.97
CA GLN A 186 23.96 -19.63 21.58
C GLN A 186 23.26 -18.39 21.02
N ASP A 187 22.29 -18.61 20.13
CA ASP A 187 21.61 -17.53 19.42
C ASP A 187 20.86 -16.57 20.38
N PRO A 188 21.15 -15.25 20.34
CA PRO A 188 20.52 -14.27 21.23
C PRO A 188 19.00 -14.18 21.07
N PHE A 189 18.47 -14.37 19.86
CA PHE A 189 17.03 -14.29 19.61
C PHE A 189 16.31 -15.52 20.15
N ARG A 190 16.85 -16.72 19.96
CA ARG A 190 16.34 -17.96 20.57
C ARG A 190 16.39 -17.92 22.09
N ARG A 191 17.42 -17.30 22.68
CA ARG A 191 17.47 -17.04 24.14
C ARG A 191 16.37 -16.11 24.60
N LEU A 192 16.11 -15.02 23.88
CA LEU A 192 15.01 -14.10 24.18
C LEU A 192 13.65 -14.83 24.17
N LEU A 193 13.42 -15.69 23.18
CA LEU A 193 12.21 -16.51 23.11
C LEU A 193 12.13 -17.48 24.31
N LEU A 194 13.23 -18.18 24.63
CA LEU A 194 13.30 -19.09 25.77
C LEU A 194 12.99 -18.40 27.10
N HIS A 195 13.53 -17.19 27.32
CA HIS A 195 13.21 -16.37 28.49
C HIS A 195 11.71 -16.03 28.54
N GLY A 196 11.10 -15.68 27.40
CA GLY A 196 9.66 -15.44 27.31
C GLY A 196 8.80 -16.67 27.62
N VAL A 197 9.22 -17.86 27.18
CA VAL A 197 8.55 -19.12 27.55
C VAL A 197 8.66 -19.36 29.07
N CYS A 198 9.82 -19.12 29.67
CA CYS A 198 10.01 -19.25 31.11
C CYS A 198 9.10 -18.27 31.90
N GLU A 199 8.99 -17.01 31.47
CA GLU A 199 8.12 -16.01 32.08
C GLU A 199 6.63 -16.40 32.04
N PHE A 200 6.19 -16.98 30.92
CA PHE A 200 4.83 -17.51 30.76
C PHE A 200 4.52 -18.61 31.79
N TYR A 201 5.47 -19.50 32.07
CA TYR A 201 5.34 -20.56 33.09
C TYR A 201 5.76 -20.14 34.52
N ASN A 202 6.03 -18.84 34.73
CA ASN A 202 6.40 -18.26 36.03
C ASN A 202 7.77 -18.72 36.57
N LEU A 203 8.68 -19.14 35.69
CA LEU A 203 10.02 -19.59 36.05
C LEU A 203 11.01 -18.43 36.05
N VAL A 204 12.14 -18.61 36.74
CA VAL A 204 13.29 -17.71 36.68
C VAL A 204 14.28 -18.31 35.69
N SER A 205 14.81 -17.48 34.79
CA SER A 205 15.78 -17.92 33.80
C SER A 205 16.95 -16.94 33.74
N VAL A 206 18.18 -17.46 33.83
CA VAL A 206 19.41 -16.66 33.84
C VAL A 206 20.38 -17.25 32.83
N THR A 207 20.83 -16.44 31.85
CA THR A 207 21.88 -16.87 30.92
C THR A 207 23.25 -16.50 31.46
N VAL A 208 24.15 -17.48 31.53
CA VAL A 208 25.57 -17.32 31.90
C VAL A 208 26.45 -17.71 30.71
N THR A 209 27.66 -17.16 30.67
CA THR A 209 28.69 -17.57 29.70
C THR A 209 29.66 -18.46 30.43
N GLU A 210 29.77 -19.70 30.00
CA GLU A 210 30.71 -20.68 30.54
C GLU A 210 31.80 -20.93 29.49
N SER A 211 33.04 -21.05 29.94
CA SER A 211 34.18 -21.35 29.06
C SER A 211 34.54 -22.81 29.21
N GLU A 212 34.30 -23.60 28.17
CA GLU A 212 34.67 -25.01 28.13
C GLU A 212 35.56 -25.21 26.89
N ASN A 213 36.76 -25.75 27.08
CA ASN A 213 37.75 -26.00 26.00
C ASN A 213 38.13 -24.79 25.13
N GLY A 214 38.03 -23.56 25.65
CA GLY A 214 38.43 -22.33 24.94
C GLY A 214 37.33 -21.69 24.08
N GLU A 215 36.15 -22.29 23.98
CA GLU A 215 34.98 -21.68 23.35
C GLU A 215 33.99 -21.13 24.40
N ALA A 216 33.44 -19.94 24.13
CA ALA A 216 32.49 -19.28 25.01
C ALA A 216 31.07 -19.81 24.74
N ILE A 217 30.58 -20.68 25.63
CA ILE A 217 29.27 -21.31 25.52
C ILE A 217 28.24 -20.52 26.34
N LYS A 218 27.15 -20.09 25.71
CA LYS A 218 25.99 -19.50 26.42
C LYS A 218 25.04 -20.59 26.93
N VAL A 219 24.81 -20.57 28.23
CA VAL A 219 23.99 -21.56 28.94
C VAL A 219 22.90 -20.84 29.73
N THR A 220 21.64 -21.25 29.57
CA THR A 220 20.49 -20.70 30.29
C THR A 220 20.09 -21.65 31.41
N LYS A 221 20.23 -21.19 32.66
CA LYS A 221 19.81 -21.91 33.87
C LYS A 221 18.40 -21.48 34.23
N ILE A 222 17.49 -22.43 34.39
CA ILE A 222 16.06 -22.22 34.65
C ILE A 222 15.71 -22.84 35.99
N THR A 223 15.08 -22.08 36.88
CA THR A 223 14.72 -22.51 38.24
C THR A 223 13.29 -22.14 38.61
N LYS A 224 12.71 -22.90 39.54
CA LYS A 224 11.39 -22.63 40.13
C LYS A 224 11.49 -21.48 41.14
N LYS A 225 10.46 -20.63 41.22
CA LYS A 225 10.39 -19.55 42.22
C LYS A 225 10.06 -20.13 43.60
N LYS A 226 10.90 -19.87 44.61
CA LYS A 226 10.69 -20.38 45.98
C LYS A 226 9.32 -19.95 46.55
N GLY A 227 8.57 -20.92 47.10
CA GLY A 227 7.38 -20.65 47.93
C GLY A 227 6.07 -20.38 47.19
N ARG A 228 5.96 -20.68 45.88
CA ARG A 228 4.69 -20.61 45.13
C ARG A 228 4.44 -21.91 44.37
N SER A 229 3.26 -22.51 44.56
CA SER A 229 2.80 -23.61 43.70
C SER A 229 2.68 -23.10 42.26
N ILE A 230 3.36 -23.78 41.32
CA ILE A 230 3.30 -23.43 39.91
C ILE A 230 2.08 -24.14 39.31
N GLU A 231 0.96 -23.44 39.21
CA GLU A 231 -0.19 -23.92 38.43
C GLU A 231 0.12 -23.76 36.94
N LEU A 232 0.30 -24.89 36.25
CA LEU A 232 0.51 -24.92 34.81
C LEU A 232 -0.80 -24.56 34.09
N PRO A 233 -0.81 -23.56 33.20
CA PRO A 233 -2.00 -23.28 32.41
C PRO A 233 -2.34 -24.46 31.50
N ASN A 234 -3.65 -24.72 31.36
CA ASN A 234 -4.18 -25.78 30.48
C ASN A 234 -3.92 -25.49 29.00
N ILE A 235 -3.90 -24.22 28.59
CA ILE A 235 -3.54 -23.78 27.24
C ILE A 235 -2.06 -23.39 27.21
N THR A 236 -1.29 -23.98 26.29
CA THR A 236 0.12 -23.68 26.09
C THR A 236 0.32 -22.33 25.40
N LEU A 237 1.52 -21.76 25.49
CA LEU A 237 1.90 -20.52 24.80
C LEU A 237 1.81 -20.68 23.28
N SER A 238 2.30 -21.79 22.73
CA SER A 238 2.16 -22.14 21.32
C SER A 238 0.70 -22.20 20.86
N HIS A 239 -0.16 -22.88 21.62
CA HIS A 239 -1.58 -22.97 21.31
C HIS A 239 -2.28 -21.61 21.44
N PHE A 240 -1.95 -20.82 22.47
CA PHE A 240 -2.44 -19.45 22.62
C PHE A 240 -2.06 -18.56 21.42
N LEU A 241 -0.81 -18.65 20.94
CA LEU A 241 -0.35 -17.90 19.76
C LEU A 241 -1.06 -18.36 18.48
N LYS A 242 -1.31 -19.67 18.30
CA LYS A 242 -2.09 -20.22 17.17
C LYS A 242 -3.53 -19.72 17.20
N MET A 243 -4.21 -19.82 18.35
CA MET A 243 -5.58 -19.32 18.51
C MET A 243 -5.69 -17.81 18.29
N SER A 244 -4.68 -17.04 18.72
CA SER A 244 -4.62 -15.59 18.49
C SER A 244 -4.45 -15.23 17.01
N LYS A 245 -3.73 -16.03 16.22
CA LYS A 245 -3.56 -15.81 14.77
C LYS A 245 -4.80 -16.23 13.98
N GLN A 246 -5.51 -17.27 14.41
CA GLN A 246 -6.71 -17.80 13.75
C GLN A 246 -8.01 -17.08 14.14
N GLY A 247 -7.96 -16.07 15.01
CA GLY A 247 -9.14 -15.29 15.42
C GLY A 247 -10.16 -16.05 16.29
N MET A 248 -9.86 -17.27 16.73
CA MET A 248 -10.78 -18.14 17.48
C MET A 248 -11.01 -17.72 18.96
N TRP A 249 -10.40 -16.62 19.40
CA TRP A 249 -10.54 -16.13 20.77
C TRP A 249 -11.87 -15.41 21.05
N LEU A 250 -12.63 -15.06 19.99
CA LEU A 250 -13.84 -14.24 20.07
C LEU A 250 -15.09 -15.11 19.89
N GLY A 251 -15.87 -15.23 20.97
CA GLY A 251 -17.28 -15.59 20.85
C GLY A 251 -17.99 -14.56 19.98
N GLN A 252 -18.94 -15.01 19.15
CA GLN A 252 -19.74 -14.20 18.23
C GLN A 252 -20.30 -12.96 18.95
N GLY A 253 -19.68 -11.80 18.70
CA GLY A 253 -20.07 -10.53 19.33
C GLY A 253 -18.94 -9.54 19.60
N ALA A 254 -17.85 -9.52 18.81
CA ALA A 254 -16.87 -8.43 18.82
C ALA A 254 -15.92 -8.52 17.60
N LYS A 255 -16.44 -8.28 16.39
CA LYS A 255 -15.58 -7.84 15.29
C LYS A 255 -15.20 -6.39 15.59
N ASN A 256 -13.89 -6.12 15.73
CA ASN A 256 -13.23 -4.84 16.06
C ASN A 256 -12.67 -4.72 17.49
N ARG A 257 -11.82 -5.66 17.92
CA ARG A 257 -10.77 -5.39 18.91
C ARG A 257 -9.55 -6.25 18.58
N ILE A 258 -8.57 -5.63 17.93
CA ILE A 258 -7.09 -5.80 17.97
C ILE A 258 -6.61 -5.18 16.65
N CYS A 259 -6.62 -3.86 16.58
CA CYS A 259 -5.91 -3.05 15.58
C CYS A 259 -6.13 -1.58 15.98
N SER A 260 -5.18 -1.01 16.73
CA SER A 260 -4.80 0.42 16.71
C SER A 260 -3.98 0.79 17.95
N GLY A 261 -2.84 1.45 17.72
CA GLY A 261 -2.24 2.38 18.69
C GLY A 261 -0.90 1.95 19.31
N PRO A 262 0.20 2.70 19.06
CA PRO A 262 1.43 2.59 19.83
C PRO A 262 1.26 3.33 21.17
N THR A 263 1.83 2.80 22.24
CA THR A 263 2.03 3.57 23.48
C THR A 263 3.52 3.58 23.76
N ILE A 264 4.13 4.69 23.36
CA ILE A 264 5.47 5.09 23.79
C ILE A 264 5.29 5.59 25.23
N ILE A 265 5.97 4.94 26.18
CA ILE A 265 6.37 5.58 27.43
C ILE A 265 7.89 5.58 27.36
N ALA A 266 8.43 6.79 27.23
CA ALA A 266 9.85 7.07 27.33
C ALA A 266 10.25 6.99 28.80
N ASP A 267 11.37 6.33 29.07
CA ASP A 267 12.30 6.67 30.14
C ASP A 267 13.71 6.17 29.75
N ASP A 268 14.71 6.99 30.09
CA ASP A 268 16.16 6.84 29.98
C ASP A 268 16.87 7.10 28.63
N VAL A 269 17.00 8.40 28.36
CA VAL A 269 17.92 9.04 27.40
C VAL A 269 19.28 9.27 28.05
N THR A 270 20.19 8.28 28.08
CA THR A 270 21.64 8.57 28.16
C THR A 270 22.58 7.41 27.77
N LEU A 271 22.06 6.23 27.45
CA LEU A 271 22.86 5.13 26.86
C LEU A 271 22.51 4.86 25.39
N PHE A 272 21.81 5.80 24.75
CA PHE A 272 21.32 5.69 23.37
C PHE A 272 22.32 6.26 22.34
N ALA A 273 23.23 7.16 22.71
CA ALA A 273 24.04 7.90 21.73
C ALA A 273 25.16 7.10 21.04
N SER A 274 25.79 6.11 21.71
CA SER A 274 26.93 5.39 21.11
C SER A 274 26.59 4.05 20.45
N ALA A 275 25.47 3.41 20.82
CA ALA A 275 25.00 2.19 20.18
C ALA A 275 24.11 2.46 18.95
N VAL A 276 23.41 3.59 18.94
CA VAL A 276 22.55 4.00 17.80
C VAL A 276 23.39 4.37 16.58
N PHE A 277 24.58 4.94 16.73
CA PHE A 277 25.42 5.27 15.58
C PHE A 277 25.92 4.02 14.82
N CYS A 278 26.18 2.91 15.52
CA CYS A 278 26.63 1.66 14.90
C CYS A 278 25.46 0.77 14.41
N CYS A 279 24.31 0.82 15.10
CA CYS A 279 23.08 0.14 14.66
C CYS A 279 22.41 0.86 13.50
N ILE A 280 22.45 2.20 13.39
CA ILE A 280 21.90 2.92 12.23
C ILE A 280 22.58 2.47 10.93
N ILE A 281 23.92 2.30 10.93
CA ILE A 281 24.64 1.86 9.72
C ILE A 281 24.33 0.40 9.35
N LYS A 282 24.08 -0.50 10.32
CA LYS A 282 23.71 -1.90 10.03
C LYS A 282 22.21 -2.14 9.82
N PHE A 283 21.34 -1.32 10.39
CA PHE A 283 19.88 -1.43 10.25
C PHE A 283 19.35 -0.69 9.02
N GLN A 284 20.07 0.34 8.52
CA GLN A 284 19.79 0.94 7.20
C GLN A 284 19.97 -0.06 6.04
N SER A 285 20.70 -1.16 6.24
CA SER A 285 20.86 -2.18 5.20
C SER A 285 19.75 -3.25 5.17
N SER A 286 18.84 -3.30 6.16
CA SER A 286 17.85 -4.38 6.33
C SER A 286 16.38 -3.92 6.32
N MET A 287 16.10 -2.62 6.29
CA MET A 287 14.77 -2.05 6.05
C MET A 287 14.81 -0.92 5.01
N ALA A 288 15.69 -1.04 4.02
CA ALA A 288 15.45 -0.35 2.77
C ALA A 288 14.27 -1.06 2.10
N LYS A 289 13.12 -0.38 1.99
CA LYS A 289 12.07 -0.85 1.08
C LYS A 289 12.73 -1.04 -0.28
N LYS A 290 12.70 -2.25 -0.81
CA LYS A 290 13.34 -2.52 -2.09
C LYS A 290 12.70 -1.61 -3.14
N PRO A 291 13.51 -0.84 -3.89
CA PRO A 291 12.97 -0.02 -4.95
C PRO A 291 12.26 -0.89 -5.97
N VAL A 292 11.04 -0.52 -6.36
CA VAL A 292 10.29 -1.21 -7.42
C VAL A 292 10.73 -0.64 -8.75
N LYS A 293 11.28 -1.47 -9.63
CA LYS A 293 11.66 -1.05 -10.98
C LYS A 293 10.41 -0.78 -11.81
N TYR A 294 10.43 0.31 -12.56
CA TYR A 294 9.38 0.61 -13.53
C TYR A 294 9.98 1.04 -14.86
N SER A 295 9.21 0.81 -15.92
CA SER A 295 9.43 1.38 -17.24
C SER A 295 8.15 2.08 -17.69
N VAL A 296 8.25 3.28 -18.27
CA VAL A 296 7.14 3.91 -18.99
C VAL A 296 7.30 3.56 -20.45
N VAL A 297 6.30 2.88 -21.00
CA VAL A 297 6.34 2.33 -22.36
C VAL A 297 5.19 2.92 -23.16
N ASP A 298 5.50 3.46 -24.34
CA ASP A 298 4.50 3.87 -25.31
C ASP A 298 4.13 2.66 -26.19
N ALA A 299 2.90 2.17 -26.05
CA ALA A 299 2.37 1.04 -26.83
C ALA A 299 1.72 1.51 -28.15
N PHE A 300 1.72 0.63 -29.16
CA PHE A 300 1.21 0.88 -30.52
C PHE A 300 1.95 1.99 -31.29
N THR A 301 3.26 2.10 -31.06
CA THR A 301 4.12 3.06 -31.75
C THR A 301 5.57 2.55 -31.83
N GLU A 302 6.32 3.12 -32.77
CA GLU A 302 7.77 2.97 -32.90
C GLU A 302 8.53 4.23 -32.44
N SER A 303 7.81 5.33 -32.20
CA SER A 303 8.39 6.61 -31.80
C SER A 303 7.90 6.99 -30.41
N ALA A 304 8.83 7.47 -29.58
CA ALA A 304 8.50 8.05 -28.28
C ALA A 304 7.52 9.22 -28.42
N PHE A 305 6.70 9.42 -27.39
CA PHE A 305 5.66 10.45 -27.28
C PHE A 305 4.48 10.27 -28.25
N LYS A 306 4.39 9.12 -28.92
CA LYS A 306 3.22 8.67 -29.68
C LYS A 306 2.61 7.44 -29.00
N GLY A 307 1.59 6.83 -29.59
CA GLY A 307 0.94 5.65 -29.01
C GLY A 307 0.29 5.92 -27.66
N ASN A 308 0.04 4.87 -26.89
CA ASN A 308 -0.59 4.95 -25.57
C ASN A 308 0.41 4.61 -24.45
N PRO A 309 0.77 5.57 -23.58
CA PRO A 309 1.72 5.35 -22.50
C PRO A 309 1.14 4.46 -21.40
N ALA A 310 1.94 3.52 -20.90
CA ALA A 310 1.66 2.76 -19.69
C ALA A 310 2.91 2.67 -18.80
N ALA A 311 2.73 2.84 -17.50
CA ALA A 311 3.75 2.49 -16.53
C ALA A 311 3.71 0.98 -16.25
N VAL A 312 4.83 0.30 -16.40
CA VAL A 312 4.99 -1.14 -16.15
C VAL A 312 5.89 -1.31 -14.94
N CYS A 313 5.34 -1.81 -13.84
CA CYS A 313 6.08 -2.04 -12.60
C CYS A 313 6.34 -3.53 -12.39
N LEU A 314 7.59 -3.92 -12.17
CA LEU A 314 7.96 -5.29 -11.84
C LEU A 314 8.03 -5.47 -10.32
N LEU A 315 7.11 -6.27 -9.78
CA LEU A 315 7.00 -6.53 -8.35
C LEU A 315 7.80 -7.79 -7.97
N GLU A 316 8.86 -7.61 -7.18
CA GLU A 316 9.57 -8.74 -6.53
C GLU A 316 8.83 -9.27 -5.30
N GLU A 317 7.97 -8.44 -4.70
CA GLU A 317 7.23 -8.71 -3.47
C GLU A 317 5.79 -8.26 -3.65
N ASP A 318 4.85 -8.98 -3.05
CA ASP A 318 3.44 -8.62 -3.11
C ASP A 318 3.19 -7.24 -2.50
N LYS A 319 2.39 -6.44 -3.20
CA LYS A 319 1.91 -5.13 -2.75
C LYS A 319 0.41 -5.17 -2.58
N ASP A 320 -0.09 -4.47 -1.55
CA ASP A 320 -1.52 -4.35 -1.33
C ASP A 320 -2.20 -3.41 -2.35
N ASP A 321 -3.51 -3.54 -2.49
CA ASP A 321 -4.32 -2.79 -3.46
C ASP A 321 -4.24 -1.27 -3.23
N GLN A 322 -4.08 -0.84 -1.98
CA GLN A 322 -3.96 0.59 -1.65
C GLN A 322 -2.65 1.17 -2.21
N TRP A 323 -1.54 0.42 -2.10
CA TRP A 323 -0.26 0.81 -2.66
C TRP A 323 -0.31 0.84 -4.20
N LEU A 324 -0.88 -0.20 -4.82
CA LEU A 324 -1.00 -0.27 -6.29
C LEU A 324 -1.84 0.89 -6.83
N GLN A 325 -2.95 1.22 -6.18
CA GLN A 325 -3.78 2.35 -6.57
C GLN A 325 -3.05 3.69 -6.36
N ALA A 326 -2.32 3.85 -5.25
CA ALA A 326 -1.58 5.08 -4.96
C ALA A 326 -0.47 5.32 -5.99
N VAL A 327 0.28 4.28 -6.37
CA VAL A 327 1.33 4.40 -7.40
C VAL A 327 0.74 4.68 -8.78
N ALA A 328 -0.41 4.08 -9.11
CA ALA A 328 -1.10 4.37 -10.36
C ALA A 328 -1.58 5.84 -10.42
N SER A 329 -2.07 6.35 -9.29
CA SER A 329 -2.46 7.76 -9.13
C SER A 329 -1.26 8.70 -9.25
N GLU A 330 -0.11 8.34 -8.65
CA GLU A 330 1.13 9.13 -8.72
C GLU A 330 1.68 9.23 -10.16
N PHE A 331 1.67 8.14 -10.92
CA PHE A 331 2.07 8.17 -12.33
C PHE A 331 1.12 9.03 -13.18
N ASN A 332 -0.17 9.02 -12.85
CA ASN A 332 -1.22 9.77 -13.55
C ASN A 332 -1.22 9.55 -15.08
N LEU A 333 -0.94 8.32 -15.50
CA LEU A 333 -1.01 7.86 -16.90
C LEU A 333 -2.35 7.17 -17.17
N SER A 334 -2.67 6.92 -18.44
CA SER A 334 -3.87 6.15 -18.85
C SER A 334 -4.00 4.86 -18.06
N GLN A 335 -2.88 4.15 -17.87
CA GLN A 335 -2.79 2.94 -17.07
C GLN A 335 -1.41 2.78 -16.43
N SER A 336 -1.41 2.19 -15.24
CA SER A 336 -0.25 1.53 -14.63
C SER A 336 -0.53 0.05 -14.50
N CYS A 337 0.42 -0.79 -14.89
CA CYS A 337 0.30 -2.23 -14.76
C CYS A 337 1.42 -2.84 -13.92
N TYR A 338 1.08 -3.91 -13.22
CA TYR A 338 1.93 -4.53 -12.22
C TYR A 338 2.14 -5.98 -12.55
N LEU A 339 3.41 -6.36 -12.67
CA LEU A 339 3.86 -7.71 -13.01
C LEU A 339 4.37 -8.42 -11.77
N THR A 340 3.78 -9.57 -11.45
CA THR A 340 4.27 -10.48 -10.40
C THR A 340 4.68 -11.78 -11.04
N ARG A 341 5.88 -12.28 -10.73
CA ARG A 341 6.35 -13.57 -11.27
C ARG A 341 5.57 -14.72 -10.63
N VAL A 342 4.98 -15.59 -11.45
CA VAL A 342 4.35 -16.82 -10.96
C VAL A 342 5.35 -17.96 -11.07
N THR A 343 5.76 -18.52 -9.93
CA THR A 343 6.62 -19.72 -9.90
C THR A 343 5.74 -20.97 -9.88
N ASP A 344 5.49 -21.55 -11.04
CA ASP A 344 4.84 -22.86 -11.13
C ASP A 344 5.86 -23.97 -10.81
N SER A 345 5.43 -24.98 -10.03
CA SER A 345 6.24 -26.12 -9.60
C SER A 345 6.38 -27.22 -10.68
N THR A 346 5.80 -27.02 -11.87
CA THR A 346 5.84 -27.95 -13.00
C THR A 346 6.65 -27.37 -14.17
N PRO A 347 7.63 -28.09 -14.75
CA PRO A 347 8.63 -27.50 -15.63
C PRO A 347 8.25 -27.44 -17.12
N THR A 348 6.98 -27.28 -17.49
CA THR A 348 6.56 -27.56 -18.89
C THR A 348 5.58 -26.60 -19.56
N SER A 349 5.38 -25.37 -19.09
CA SER A 349 4.62 -24.39 -19.90
C SER A 349 5.18 -22.99 -19.76
N ALA A 350 4.95 -22.15 -20.78
CA ALA A 350 5.50 -20.82 -20.99
C ALA A 350 5.69 -19.95 -19.72
N PRO A 351 6.62 -18.97 -19.74
CA PRO A 351 6.77 -18.06 -18.61
C PRO A 351 5.44 -17.36 -18.30
N ARG A 352 5.01 -17.49 -17.03
CA ARG A 352 3.72 -17.00 -16.54
C ARG A 352 3.92 -15.87 -15.53
N PHE A 353 3.13 -14.82 -15.67
CA PHE A 353 3.12 -13.65 -14.79
C PHE A 353 1.71 -13.30 -14.35
N GLY A 354 1.54 -12.88 -13.11
CA GLY A 354 0.36 -12.13 -12.70
C GLY A 354 0.42 -10.74 -13.31
N LEU A 355 -0.69 -10.28 -13.85
CA LEU A 355 -0.81 -8.94 -14.44
C LEU A 355 -2.10 -8.28 -13.95
N ARG A 356 -1.95 -7.09 -13.37
CA ARG A 356 -3.05 -6.23 -12.90
C ARG A 356 -2.90 -4.85 -13.50
N TRP A 357 -4.00 -4.14 -13.73
CA TRP A 357 -4.02 -2.81 -14.34
C TRP A 357 -4.86 -1.84 -13.53
N PHE A 358 -4.34 -0.64 -13.39
CA PHE A 358 -4.95 0.42 -12.61
C PHE A 358 -4.96 1.71 -13.43
N THR A 359 -6.14 2.32 -13.53
CA THR A 359 -6.26 3.75 -13.83
C THR A 359 -5.81 4.55 -12.58
N PRO A 360 -5.70 5.88 -12.67
CA PRO A 360 -5.49 6.71 -11.49
C PRO A 360 -6.55 6.57 -10.39
N SER A 361 -7.74 6.03 -10.71
CA SER A 361 -8.89 5.95 -9.79
C SER A 361 -9.34 4.54 -9.41
N ASN A 362 -9.10 3.52 -10.24
CA ASN A 362 -9.61 2.17 -10.02
C ASN A 362 -8.80 1.08 -10.73
N GLU A 363 -8.89 -0.15 -10.24
CA GLU A 363 -8.47 -1.34 -10.98
C GLU A 363 -9.41 -1.61 -12.16
N VAL A 364 -8.89 -2.11 -13.27
CA VAL A 364 -9.66 -2.54 -14.45
C VAL A 364 -9.40 -4.00 -14.77
N GLU A 365 -10.43 -4.71 -15.23
CA GLU A 365 -10.34 -6.16 -15.46
C GLU A 365 -9.51 -6.54 -16.70
N LEU A 366 -9.42 -5.63 -17.69
CA LEU A 366 -8.72 -5.87 -18.94
C LEU A 366 -8.19 -4.57 -19.54
N CYS A 367 -6.92 -4.57 -20.00
CA CYS A 367 -6.37 -3.45 -20.76
C CYS A 367 -5.40 -3.91 -21.86
N GLY A 368 -5.72 -3.62 -23.12
CA GLY A 368 -4.88 -4.02 -24.26
C GLY A 368 -3.51 -3.33 -24.31
N HIS A 369 -3.45 -1.99 -24.26
CA HIS A 369 -2.19 -1.25 -24.45
C HIS A 369 -1.18 -1.52 -23.32
N ALA A 370 -1.65 -1.57 -22.07
CA ALA A 370 -0.79 -1.85 -20.93
C ALA A 370 -0.35 -3.33 -20.87
N THR A 371 -1.15 -4.26 -21.41
CA THR A 371 -0.70 -5.65 -21.63
C THR A 371 0.39 -5.74 -22.69
N LEU A 372 0.26 -4.97 -23.78
CA LEU A 372 1.30 -4.91 -24.82
C LEU A 372 2.60 -4.33 -24.24
N ALA A 373 2.50 -3.24 -23.48
CA ALA A 373 3.62 -2.63 -22.77
C ALA A 373 4.30 -3.60 -21.77
N ALA A 374 3.51 -4.36 -21.01
CA ALA A 374 4.02 -5.38 -20.10
C ALA A 374 4.76 -6.50 -20.83
N ALA A 375 4.19 -7.01 -21.92
CA ALA A 375 4.83 -8.01 -22.76
C ALA A 375 6.14 -7.49 -23.36
N TYR A 376 6.14 -6.26 -23.88
CA TYR A 376 7.33 -5.59 -24.40
C TYR A 376 8.43 -5.51 -23.34
N THR A 377 8.07 -5.02 -22.15
CA THR A 377 9.02 -4.88 -21.03
C THR A 377 9.63 -6.22 -20.65
N LEU A 378 8.83 -7.28 -20.55
CA LEU A 378 9.35 -8.62 -20.26
C LEU A 378 10.27 -9.14 -21.37
N PHE A 379 9.87 -8.95 -22.62
CA PHE A 379 10.62 -9.36 -23.80
C PHE A 379 11.96 -8.65 -23.99
N GLU A 380 12.09 -7.42 -23.49
CA GLU A 380 13.33 -6.63 -23.52
C GLU A 380 14.17 -6.79 -22.23
N SER A 381 13.54 -7.15 -21.10
CA SER A 381 14.20 -7.23 -19.79
C SER A 381 15.28 -8.33 -19.67
N GLY A 382 15.34 -9.28 -20.60
CA GLY A 382 16.18 -10.47 -20.49
C GLY A 382 15.72 -11.48 -19.42
N LEU A 383 14.59 -11.26 -18.75
CA LEU A 383 14.06 -12.14 -17.69
C LEU A 383 13.45 -13.44 -18.23
N ILE A 384 13.12 -13.47 -19.52
CA ILE A 384 12.51 -14.61 -20.20
C ILE A 384 13.31 -14.98 -21.44
N ASN A 385 13.44 -16.28 -21.70
CA ASN A 385 14.02 -16.83 -22.92
C ASN A 385 12.93 -17.54 -23.74
N SER A 386 11.86 -16.82 -24.02
CA SER A 386 10.68 -17.31 -24.75
C SER A 386 10.10 -16.18 -25.59
N ASN A 387 9.56 -16.51 -26.76
CA ASN A 387 8.81 -15.58 -27.62
C ASN A 387 7.32 -15.57 -27.29
N PHE A 388 6.92 -16.21 -26.19
CA PHE A 388 5.53 -16.38 -25.77
C PHE A 388 5.42 -16.24 -24.25
N ILE A 389 4.41 -15.50 -23.78
CA ILE A 389 4.13 -15.18 -22.38
C ILE A 389 2.67 -15.45 -22.08
N GLU A 390 2.39 -15.97 -20.88
CA GLU A 390 1.05 -16.06 -20.33
C GLU A 390 0.87 -15.07 -19.17
N PHE A 391 -0.24 -14.33 -19.18
CA PHE A 391 -0.62 -13.45 -18.10
C PHE A 391 -1.84 -14.01 -17.38
N ALA A 392 -1.71 -14.24 -16.07
CA ALA A 392 -2.83 -14.52 -15.18
C ALA A 392 -3.45 -13.19 -14.73
N THR A 393 -4.71 -12.99 -15.08
CA THR A 393 -5.43 -11.71 -14.91
C THR A 393 -6.82 -11.96 -14.33
N LEU A 394 -7.53 -10.90 -13.91
CA LEU A 394 -8.91 -11.02 -13.42
C LEU A 394 -9.86 -11.53 -14.52
N SER A 395 -9.61 -11.20 -15.79
CA SER A 395 -10.35 -11.71 -16.95
C SER A 395 -9.87 -13.09 -17.45
N GLY A 396 -9.06 -13.81 -16.67
CA GLY A 396 -8.50 -15.11 -17.05
C GLY A 396 -7.11 -15.02 -17.68
N ILE A 397 -6.73 -16.04 -18.45
CA ILE A 397 -5.39 -16.11 -19.07
C ILE A 397 -5.39 -15.31 -20.38
N LEU A 398 -4.46 -14.36 -20.49
CA LEU A 398 -4.12 -13.67 -21.74
C LEU A 398 -2.77 -14.16 -22.24
N THR A 399 -2.56 -14.11 -23.55
CA THR A 399 -1.30 -14.55 -24.15
C THR A 399 -0.71 -13.46 -25.05
N ALA A 400 0.61 -13.35 -25.01
CA ALA A 400 1.39 -12.43 -25.82
C ALA A 400 2.51 -13.17 -26.55
N LYS A 401 2.74 -12.83 -27.82
CA LYS A 401 3.76 -13.48 -28.65
C LYS A 401 4.57 -12.47 -29.47
N LYS A 402 5.88 -12.68 -29.62
CA LYS A 402 6.69 -11.99 -30.64
C LYS A 402 6.39 -12.57 -32.02
N VAL A 403 6.03 -11.71 -32.96
CA VAL A 403 5.75 -12.08 -34.35
C VAL A 403 6.66 -11.27 -35.28
N PRO A 404 7.29 -11.87 -36.30
CA PRO A 404 8.14 -11.15 -37.23
C PRO A 404 7.39 -10.01 -37.92
N ASP A 405 8.07 -8.88 -38.12
CA ASP A 405 7.57 -7.80 -38.97
C ASP A 405 7.76 -8.19 -40.44
N VAL A 406 6.67 -8.45 -41.16
CA VAL A 406 6.72 -8.93 -42.55
C VAL A 406 7.27 -7.85 -43.50
N LYS A 407 7.25 -6.55 -43.12
CA LYS A 407 7.84 -5.47 -43.93
C LYS A 407 9.37 -5.54 -43.96
N THR A 408 10.04 -6.08 -42.94
CA THR A 408 11.51 -6.29 -42.92
C THR A 408 11.94 -7.62 -43.54
N ALA A 409 11.04 -8.60 -43.70
CA ALA A 409 11.35 -9.88 -44.32
C ALA A 409 11.58 -9.81 -45.85
N ASN A 410 11.07 -8.76 -46.51
CA ASN A 410 11.09 -8.63 -47.98
C ASN A 410 11.99 -7.49 -48.54
N GLY A 411 13.05 -7.12 -47.81
CA GLY A 411 14.16 -6.34 -48.38
C GLY A 411 14.03 -4.82 -48.30
N ALA A 412 14.48 -4.27 -47.17
CA ALA A 412 15.13 -2.96 -47.12
C ALA A 412 16.10 -2.98 -45.92
N ASN A 413 17.34 -3.42 -46.16
CA ASN A 413 18.43 -3.31 -45.21
C ASN A 413 18.77 -1.83 -45.00
N ASN A 414 18.01 -1.13 -44.16
CA ASN A 414 18.47 0.12 -43.57
C ASN A 414 19.46 -0.23 -42.46
N ILE A 415 20.68 -0.56 -42.87
CA ILE A 415 21.83 -0.60 -41.97
C ILE A 415 22.14 0.85 -41.60
N GLN A 416 21.59 1.30 -40.48
CA GLN A 416 22.20 2.35 -39.69
C GLN A 416 22.60 1.71 -38.36
N ASN A 417 23.91 1.69 -38.09
CA ASN A 417 24.54 1.30 -36.83
C ASN A 417 24.52 -0.19 -36.45
N GLY A 418 25.08 -1.07 -37.28
CA GLY A 418 25.83 -2.26 -36.82
C GLY A 418 25.11 -3.37 -36.03
N GLU A 419 23.85 -3.21 -35.66
CA GLU A 419 23.02 -4.22 -35.03
C GLU A 419 21.77 -4.42 -35.90
N ALA A 420 21.57 -5.63 -36.41
CA ALA A 420 20.31 -5.99 -37.04
C ALA A 420 19.22 -5.99 -35.95
N GLN A 421 18.53 -4.87 -35.76
CA GLN A 421 17.29 -4.85 -35.00
C GLN A 421 16.27 -5.68 -35.77
N ASN A 422 16.10 -6.94 -35.38
CA ASN A 422 14.96 -7.74 -35.81
C ASN A 422 13.69 -7.02 -35.32
N SER A 423 13.07 -6.21 -36.19
CA SER A 423 11.80 -5.58 -35.87
C SER A 423 10.74 -6.67 -35.72
N TYR A 424 10.00 -6.61 -34.63
CA TYR A 424 8.94 -7.57 -34.33
C TYR A 424 7.69 -6.82 -33.85
N PHE A 425 6.54 -7.44 -34.07
CA PHE A 425 5.29 -7.05 -33.43
C PHE A 425 5.07 -7.90 -32.18
N ILE A 426 4.40 -7.31 -31.20
CA ILE A 426 3.81 -8.05 -30.09
C ILE A 426 2.36 -8.30 -30.45
N GLU A 427 1.99 -9.57 -30.56
CA GLU A 427 0.63 -10.03 -30.79
C GLU A 427 -0.01 -10.40 -29.46
N LEU A 428 -1.13 -9.76 -29.16
CA LEU A 428 -2.02 -10.10 -28.06
C LEU A 428 -3.20 -10.91 -28.60
N ASN A 429 -3.53 -12.00 -27.94
CA ASN A 429 -4.72 -12.77 -28.25
C ASN A 429 -5.89 -12.32 -27.34
N LEU A 430 -6.87 -11.64 -27.91
CA LEU A 430 -8.02 -11.06 -27.20
C LEU A 430 -9.34 -11.66 -27.72
N PRO A 431 -10.43 -11.66 -26.91
CA PRO A 431 -11.74 -12.05 -27.39
C PRO A 431 -12.25 -11.06 -28.44
N ALA A 432 -12.91 -11.56 -29.49
CA ALA A 432 -13.66 -10.71 -30.41
C ALA A 432 -14.85 -10.06 -29.69
N ALA A 433 -15.17 -8.82 -30.07
CA ALA A 433 -16.24 -8.05 -29.44
C ALA A 433 -17.28 -7.61 -30.49
N PRO A 434 -18.15 -8.52 -30.97
CA PRO A 434 -19.12 -8.18 -31.99
C PRO A 434 -20.03 -7.04 -31.53
N SER A 435 -20.46 -6.24 -32.49
CA SER A 435 -21.39 -5.12 -32.30
C SER A 435 -22.76 -5.45 -32.91
N TYR A 436 -23.83 -4.96 -32.29
CA TYR A 436 -25.20 -5.08 -32.80
C TYR A 436 -25.77 -3.71 -33.18
N GLU A 437 -26.89 -3.71 -33.92
CA GLU A 437 -27.56 -2.48 -34.36
C GLU A 437 -28.06 -1.65 -33.17
N PHE A 438 -27.82 -0.34 -33.23
CA PHE A 438 -28.25 0.60 -32.21
C PHE A 438 -29.71 1.05 -32.44
N ASN A 439 -30.52 1.10 -31.38
CA ASN A 439 -31.92 1.52 -31.47
C ASN A 439 -32.05 3.06 -31.53
N SER A 440 -32.94 3.56 -32.38
CA SER A 440 -32.91 4.92 -32.94
C SER A 440 -33.34 6.06 -32.02
N SER A 441 -33.91 5.78 -30.85
CA SER A 441 -34.53 6.82 -29.99
C SER A 441 -33.54 7.84 -29.40
N GLU A 442 -32.24 7.54 -29.41
CA GLU A 442 -31.20 8.32 -28.73
C GLU A 442 -30.12 8.88 -29.68
N VAL A 443 -30.35 8.78 -31.00
CA VAL A 443 -29.41 9.25 -32.03
C VAL A 443 -29.15 10.77 -31.92
N SER A 444 -30.12 11.54 -31.44
CA SER A 444 -29.98 12.98 -31.21
C SER A 444 -28.90 13.31 -30.16
N LEU A 445 -28.81 12.52 -29.08
CA LEU A 445 -27.78 12.70 -28.04
C LEU A 445 -26.38 12.43 -28.58
N ILE A 446 -26.25 11.38 -29.40
CA ILE A 446 -24.98 11.04 -30.05
C ILE A 446 -24.59 12.14 -31.05
N SER A 447 -25.55 12.65 -31.82
CA SER A 447 -25.30 13.75 -32.75
C SER A 447 -24.84 15.02 -32.02
N GLU A 448 -25.48 15.39 -30.91
CA GLU A 448 -25.05 16.52 -30.08
C GLU A 448 -23.63 16.32 -29.54
N ALA A 449 -23.33 15.12 -29.04
CA ALA A 449 -22.03 14.75 -28.49
C ALA A 449 -20.90 14.80 -29.53
N LEU A 450 -21.20 14.51 -30.78
CA LEU A 450 -20.26 14.58 -31.90
C LEU A 450 -20.35 15.91 -32.69
N ASP A 451 -20.91 16.96 -32.06
CA ASP A 451 -21.08 18.30 -32.63
C ASP A 451 -21.75 18.34 -34.02
N GLY A 452 -22.78 17.50 -34.20
CA GLY A 452 -23.54 17.43 -35.44
C GLY A 452 -22.83 16.72 -36.59
N ALA A 453 -21.74 15.98 -36.31
CA ALA A 453 -21.04 15.20 -37.33
C ALA A 453 -21.99 14.23 -38.07
N SER A 454 -21.78 14.11 -39.39
CA SER A 454 -22.53 13.16 -40.22
C SER A 454 -22.16 11.73 -39.82
N MET A 455 -23.16 10.91 -39.46
CA MET A 455 -22.99 9.51 -39.07
C MET A 455 -23.57 8.60 -40.15
N ILE A 456 -22.82 7.57 -40.56
CA ILE A 456 -23.24 6.57 -41.55
C ILE A 456 -23.93 5.39 -40.88
N ASP A 457 -23.37 4.91 -39.77
CA ASP A 457 -23.80 3.71 -39.06
C ASP A 457 -23.54 3.91 -37.57
N ILE A 458 -24.42 3.37 -36.73
CA ILE A 458 -24.30 3.42 -35.27
C ILE A 458 -24.58 2.02 -34.75
N ARG A 459 -23.66 1.52 -33.94
CA ARG A 459 -23.73 0.21 -33.32
C ARG A 459 -23.39 0.28 -31.86
N LYS A 460 -23.68 -0.81 -31.15
CA LYS A 460 -23.32 -0.97 -29.75
C LYS A 460 -22.58 -2.29 -29.55
N THR A 461 -21.55 -2.28 -28.72
CA THR A 461 -20.75 -3.47 -28.42
C THR A 461 -21.41 -4.29 -27.31
N HIS A 462 -21.25 -5.62 -27.34
CA HIS A 462 -21.87 -6.49 -26.33
C HIS A 462 -21.16 -6.44 -24.96
N VAL A 463 -19.83 -6.34 -24.95
CA VAL A 463 -19.01 -6.58 -23.76
C VAL A 463 -18.79 -5.30 -22.96
N THR A 464 -18.31 -4.25 -23.63
CA THR A 464 -17.95 -2.97 -22.99
C THR A 464 -19.08 -1.95 -23.03
N ASP A 465 -20.17 -2.27 -23.72
CA ASP A 465 -21.33 -1.39 -23.92
C ASP A 465 -20.95 -0.03 -24.56
N ASP A 466 -19.84 -0.02 -25.30
CA ASP A 466 -19.39 1.14 -26.09
C ASP A 466 -20.30 1.39 -27.29
N LEU A 467 -20.49 2.65 -27.63
CA LEU A 467 -21.10 3.10 -28.88
C LEU A 467 -20.06 3.12 -30.00
N LEU A 468 -20.32 2.46 -31.12
CA LEU A 468 -19.48 2.48 -32.31
C LEU A 468 -20.19 3.31 -33.39
N VAL A 469 -19.61 4.46 -33.71
CA VAL A 469 -20.15 5.43 -34.67
C VAL A 469 -19.24 5.50 -35.88
N VAL A 470 -19.82 5.27 -37.06
CA VAL A 470 -19.10 5.30 -38.33
C VAL A 470 -19.31 6.63 -39.02
N LEU A 471 -18.22 7.31 -39.34
CA LEU A 471 -18.18 8.58 -40.05
C LEU A 471 -17.83 8.38 -41.53
N PRO A 472 -18.12 9.36 -42.41
CA PRO A 472 -17.91 9.24 -43.85
C PRO A 472 -16.48 9.00 -44.32
N SER A 473 -15.48 9.39 -43.53
CA SER A 473 -14.08 9.27 -43.92
C SER A 473 -13.15 9.33 -42.71
N ALA A 474 -11.92 8.87 -42.90
CA ALA A 474 -10.83 9.09 -41.97
C ALA A 474 -10.61 10.59 -41.66
N LYS A 475 -10.76 11.47 -42.66
CA LYS A 475 -10.69 12.92 -42.46
C LYS A 475 -11.75 13.41 -41.48
N ALA A 476 -12.98 12.92 -41.59
CA ALA A 476 -14.04 13.26 -40.64
C ALA A 476 -13.73 12.81 -39.20
N VAL A 477 -13.03 11.67 -39.03
CA VAL A 477 -12.57 11.21 -37.70
C VAL A 477 -11.49 12.12 -37.12
N VAL A 478 -10.51 12.50 -37.94
CA VAL A 478 -9.39 13.38 -37.54
C VAL A 478 -9.90 14.77 -37.17
N ASP A 479 -10.77 15.35 -37.99
CA ASP A 479 -11.25 16.73 -37.82
C ASP A 479 -12.30 16.87 -36.69
N LEU A 480 -12.86 15.74 -36.21
CA LEU A 480 -13.93 15.72 -35.22
C LEU A 480 -13.56 16.44 -33.92
N GLN A 481 -14.45 17.32 -33.45
CA GLN A 481 -14.36 17.98 -32.15
C GLN A 481 -15.51 17.51 -31.25
N PRO A 482 -15.30 16.46 -30.43
CA PRO A 482 -16.34 15.93 -29.55
C PRO A 482 -16.64 16.89 -28.39
N LYS A 483 -17.90 16.89 -27.93
CA LYS A 483 -18.33 17.56 -26.70
C LYS A 483 -18.33 16.55 -25.55
N PHE A 484 -17.25 16.50 -24.77
CA PHE A 484 -17.07 15.49 -23.71
C PHE A 484 -18.19 15.48 -22.68
N ASP A 485 -18.70 16.65 -22.28
CA ASP A 485 -19.85 16.78 -21.36
C ASP A 485 -21.14 16.14 -21.91
N ALA A 486 -21.31 16.16 -23.24
CA ALA A 486 -22.45 15.51 -23.90
C ALA A 486 -22.20 14.00 -24.09
N ILE A 487 -20.95 13.58 -24.30
CA ILE A 487 -20.58 12.15 -24.32
C ILE A 487 -20.90 11.47 -22.98
N GLN A 488 -20.72 12.16 -21.85
CA GLN A 488 -21.11 11.62 -20.54
C GLN A 488 -22.60 11.27 -20.44
N LYS A 489 -23.46 11.96 -21.22
CA LYS A 489 -24.91 11.75 -21.27
C LYS A 489 -25.33 10.73 -22.33
N CYS A 490 -24.41 10.28 -23.19
CA CYS A 490 -24.71 9.28 -24.19
C CYS A 490 -25.09 7.95 -23.53
N PRO A 491 -25.93 7.13 -24.20
CA PRO A 491 -26.40 5.88 -23.64
C PRO A 491 -25.28 4.84 -23.50
N GLY A 492 -25.53 3.88 -22.62
CA GLY A 492 -24.61 2.81 -22.27
C GLY A 492 -23.59 3.16 -21.19
N SER A 493 -22.94 2.15 -20.62
CA SER A 493 -21.89 2.35 -19.61
C SER A 493 -20.51 2.61 -20.22
N GLY A 494 -20.31 2.24 -21.49
CA GLY A 494 -19.05 2.40 -22.21
C GLY A 494 -18.79 3.81 -22.73
N GLY A 495 -17.71 3.93 -23.50
CA GLY A 495 -17.30 5.10 -24.26
C GLY A 495 -17.88 5.15 -25.67
N VAL A 496 -17.37 6.08 -26.47
CA VAL A 496 -17.74 6.30 -27.87
C VAL A 496 -16.53 6.05 -28.75
N ILE A 497 -16.60 4.99 -29.56
CA ILE A 497 -15.67 4.66 -30.63
C ILE A 497 -16.15 5.37 -31.89
N VAL A 498 -15.34 6.26 -32.45
CA VAL A 498 -15.60 6.84 -33.78
C VAL A 498 -14.65 6.25 -34.79
N THR A 499 -15.13 5.92 -35.99
CA THR A 499 -14.30 5.31 -37.03
C THR A 499 -14.70 5.72 -38.43
N GLY A 500 -13.78 5.68 -39.39
CA GLY A 500 -14.03 6.04 -40.77
C GLY A 500 -13.04 5.38 -41.70
N ILE A 501 -13.49 5.08 -42.93
CA ILE A 501 -12.65 4.44 -43.94
C ILE A 501 -11.46 5.32 -44.31
N ALA A 502 -10.28 4.73 -44.43
CA ALA A 502 -9.11 5.43 -44.91
C ALA A 502 -9.20 5.72 -46.41
N PRO A 503 -8.56 6.78 -46.91
CA PRO A 503 -8.51 7.03 -48.33
C PRO A 503 -7.63 5.97 -49.04
N PRO A 504 -7.85 5.66 -50.33
CA PRO A 504 -7.16 4.58 -51.04
C PRO A 504 -5.62 4.65 -51.04
N GLU A 505 -5.06 5.85 -50.94
CA GLU A 505 -3.62 6.12 -50.86
C GLU A 505 -3.00 5.90 -49.46
N SER A 506 -3.82 5.70 -48.44
CA SER A 506 -3.38 5.43 -47.07
C SER A 506 -2.80 4.03 -46.95
N GLU A 507 -1.78 3.87 -46.10
CA GLU A 507 -1.28 2.54 -45.73
C GLU A 507 -2.22 1.80 -44.75
N TYR A 508 -3.12 2.54 -44.10
CA TYR A 508 -4.15 2.02 -43.19
C TYR A 508 -5.45 1.78 -43.94
N ASP A 509 -6.24 0.79 -43.50
CA ASP A 509 -7.58 0.49 -43.99
C ASP A 509 -8.64 1.43 -43.38
N PHE A 510 -8.51 1.81 -42.11
CA PHE A 510 -9.44 2.70 -41.42
C PHE A 510 -8.79 3.47 -40.28
N TYR A 511 -9.45 4.56 -39.87
CA TYR A 511 -9.05 5.43 -38.78
C TYR A 511 -10.04 5.32 -37.63
N SER A 512 -9.59 5.48 -36.40
CA SER A 512 -10.43 5.44 -35.20
C SER A 512 -10.01 6.45 -34.15
N ARG A 513 -10.94 6.85 -33.28
CA ARG A 513 -10.69 7.53 -32.00
C ARG A 513 -11.63 6.95 -30.94
N TYR A 514 -11.25 7.04 -29.67
CA TYR A 514 -12.04 6.53 -28.56
C TYR A 514 -12.17 7.58 -27.45
N PHE A 515 -13.41 7.89 -27.10
CA PHE A 515 -13.74 8.88 -26.07
C PHE A 515 -14.44 8.22 -24.91
N CYS A 516 -13.91 8.37 -23.69
CA CYS A 516 -14.44 7.69 -22.51
C CYS A 516 -14.51 8.61 -21.26
N PRO A 517 -15.12 9.81 -21.35
CA PRO A 517 -15.14 10.77 -20.26
C PRO A 517 -15.87 10.25 -19.01
N LYS A 518 -16.75 9.25 -19.15
CA LYS A 518 -17.40 8.55 -18.02
C LYS A 518 -16.39 7.86 -17.09
N HIS A 519 -15.21 7.52 -17.60
CA HIS A 519 -14.11 6.89 -16.87
C HIS A 519 -12.92 7.85 -16.69
N GLY A 520 -13.15 9.16 -16.85
CA GLY A 520 -12.11 10.19 -16.66
C GLY A 520 -11.09 10.31 -17.80
N ILE A 521 -11.36 9.69 -18.96
CA ILE A 521 -10.47 9.72 -20.13
C ILE A 521 -11.21 10.36 -21.30
N ASP A 522 -10.96 11.63 -21.58
CA ASP A 522 -11.64 12.34 -22.65
C ASP A 522 -11.32 11.77 -24.04
N ASP A 523 -10.05 11.54 -24.36
CA ASP A 523 -9.57 10.99 -25.64
C ASP A 523 -8.43 9.99 -25.37
N ASP A 524 -8.73 8.70 -25.45
CA ASP A 524 -7.75 7.63 -25.21
C ASP A 524 -6.81 7.49 -26.41
N PRO A 525 -5.48 7.57 -26.24
CA PRO A 525 -4.55 7.60 -27.36
C PRO A 525 -4.69 6.43 -28.33
N VAL A 526 -4.76 5.20 -27.79
CA VAL A 526 -4.95 3.96 -28.55
C VAL A 526 -5.66 2.92 -27.66
N CYS A 527 -6.94 2.67 -27.92
CA CYS A 527 -7.74 1.74 -27.14
C CYS A 527 -7.74 0.33 -27.76
N GLY A 528 -7.10 -0.64 -27.11
CA GLY A 528 -7.02 -2.02 -27.63
C GLY A 528 -8.37 -2.75 -27.67
N SER A 529 -9.23 -2.56 -26.66
CA SER A 529 -10.57 -3.17 -26.60
C SER A 529 -11.49 -2.63 -27.69
N ALA A 530 -11.41 -1.33 -28.00
CA ALA A 530 -12.12 -0.74 -29.13
C ALA A 530 -11.77 -1.43 -30.45
N HIS A 531 -10.49 -1.82 -30.63
CA HIS A 531 -10.05 -2.54 -31.82
C HIS A 531 -10.57 -3.98 -31.90
N CYS A 532 -10.92 -4.63 -30.78
CA CYS A 532 -11.64 -5.90 -30.81
C CYS A 532 -13.03 -5.76 -31.44
N ALA A 533 -13.70 -4.62 -31.24
CA ALA A 533 -14.99 -4.33 -31.85
C ALA A 533 -14.86 -3.85 -33.30
N LEU A 534 -13.88 -2.98 -33.56
CA LEU A 534 -13.59 -2.47 -34.90
C LEU A 534 -13.15 -3.58 -35.85
N ALA A 535 -12.42 -4.60 -35.37
CA ALA A 535 -12.08 -5.78 -36.15
C ALA A 535 -13.32 -6.47 -36.69
N SER A 536 -14.26 -6.83 -35.81
CA SER A 536 -15.52 -7.48 -36.20
C SER A 536 -16.36 -6.63 -37.16
N TYR A 537 -16.30 -5.29 -37.04
CA TYR A 537 -16.98 -4.38 -37.96
C TYR A 537 -16.31 -4.32 -39.35
N TRP A 538 -15.03 -3.93 -39.39
CA TRP A 538 -14.33 -3.59 -40.62
C TRP A 538 -13.90 -4.81 -41.42
N CYS A 539 -13.49 -5.91 -40.78
CA CYS A 539 -13.16 -7.15 -41.47
C CYS A 539 -14.36 -7.63 -42.32
N LYS A 540 -15.56 -7.60 -41.75
CA LYS A 540 -16.81 -7.94 -42.45
C LYS A 540 -17.16 -6.93 -43.55
N LYS A 541 -16.98 -5.63 -43.31
CA LYS A 541 -17.27 -4.59 -44.31
C LYS A 541 -16.30 -4.57 -45.48
N LEU A 542 -15.04 -4.90 -45.24
CA LEU A 542 -13.97 -4.91 -46.25
C LEU A 542 -13.79 -6.28 -46.90
N GLY A 543 -14.37 -7.35 -46.34
CA GLY A 543 -14.15 -8.71 -46.80
C GLY A 543 -12.71 -9.20 -46.59
N LYS A 544 -12.06 -8.76 -45.49
CA LYS A 544 -10.67 -9.07 -45.14
C LYS A 544 -10.58 -9.64 -43.74
N SER A 545 -9.65 -10.56 -43.48
CA SER A 545 -9.35 -11.04 -42.12
C SER A 545 -8.28 -10.18 -41.42
N ASP A 546 -7.32 -9.66 -42.18
CA ASP A 546 -6.28 -8.77 -41.69
C ASP A 546 -6.59 -7.32 -42.11
N VAL A 547 -6.54 -6.42 -41.13
CA VAL A 547 -6.75 -4.97 -41.33
C VAL A 547 -5.70 -4.19 -40.56
N PHE A 548 -5.31 -3.03 -41.10
CA PHE A 548 -4.38 -2.12 -40.46
C PHE A 548 -5.07 -0.81 -40.12
N ALA A 549 -5.07 -0.45 -38.84
CA ALA A 549 -5.81 0.68 -38.30
C ALA A 549 -4.88 1.79 -37.81
N TYR A 550 -5.33 3.03 -37.97
CA TYR A 550 -4.70 4.19 -37.34
C TYR A 550 -5.61 4.80 -36.27
N ALA A 551 -5.16 4.77 -35.02
CA ALA A 551 -5.81 5.50 -33.94
C ALA A 551 -5.39 6.98 -34.02
N ALA A 552 -6.30 7.82 -34.50
CA ALA A 552 -6.06 9.23 -34.84
C ALA A 552 -6.27 10.18 -33.65
N SER A 553 -5.87 9.76 -32.46
CA SER A 553 -5.78 10.66 -31.30
C SER A 553 -4.65 11.68 -31.51
N ARG A 554 -4.51 12.64 -30.58
CA ARG A 554 -3.40 13.60 -30.60
C ARG A 554 -2.01 12.94 -30.63
N ARG A 555 -1.87 11.78 -30.00
CA ARG A 555 -0.60 11.02 -29.98
C ARG A 555 -0.41 10.14 -31.20
N GLY A 556 -1.51 9.66 -31.78
CA GLY A 556 -1.48 8.75 -32.92
C GLY A 556 -1.00 7.35 -32.56
N GLY A 557 -1.47 6.31 -33.25
CA GLY A 557 -0.96 4.96 -33.06
C GLY A 557 -1.37 4.02 -34.18
N ALA A 558 -0.52 3.02 -34.44
CA ALA A 558 -0.75 2.04 -35.49
C ALA A 558 -1.05 0.67 -34.89
N VAL A 559 -2.15 0.05 -35.32
CA VAL A 559 -2.62 -1.23 -34.80
C VAL A 559 -2.89 -2.17 -35.96
N SER A 560 -2.16 -3.29 -36.01
CA SER A 560 -2.46 -4.37 -36.95
C SER A 560 -3.39 -5.36 -36.27
N VAL A 561 -4.44 -5.78 -36.97
CA VAL A 561 -5.46 -6.63 -36.39
C VAL A 561 -5.78 -7.78 -37.34
N HIS A 562 -5.79 -8.99 -36.78
CA HIS A 562 -6.29 -10.18 -37.47
C HIS A 562 -7.53 -10.70 -36.75
N LEU A 563 -8.64 -10.86 -37.48
CA LEU A 563 -9.87 -11.44 -36.99
C LEU A 563 -9.92 -12.94 -37.34
N ASP A 564 -9.92 -13.77 -36.30
CA ASP A 564 -10.25 -15.19 -36.39
C ASP A 564 -11.74 -15.37 -36.07
N GLU A 565 -12.57 -15.33 -37.11
CA GLU A 565 -14.02 -15.51 -36.98
C GLU A 565 -14.40 -16.90 -36.47
N GLN A 566 -13.62 -17.94 -36.76
CA GLN A 566 -13.96 -19.31 -36.37
C GLN A 566 -13.84 -19.51 -34.87
N ASN A 567 -12.79 -18.95 -34.28
CA ASN A 567 -12.52 -19.06 -32.84
C ASN A 567 -13.04 -17.85 -32.03
N GLN A 568 -13.66 -16.87 -32.68
CA GLN A 568 -14.12 -15.62 -32.06
C GLN A 568 -12.99 -14.88 -31.32
N ARG A 569 -11.82 -14.79 -31.95
CA ARG A 569 -10.62 -14.15 -31.41
C ARG A 569 -10.15 -13.01 -32.30
N VAL A 570 -9.54 -12.01 -31.66
CA VAL A 570 -8.85 -10.91 -32.31
C VAL A 570 -7.40 -10.96 -31.90
N LEU A 571 -6.51 -11.08 -32.88
CA LEU A 571 -5.07 -11.00 -32.68
C LEU A 571 -4.65 -9.56 -32.94
N LEU A 572 -4.35 -8.85 -31.86
CA LEU A 572 -4.02 -7.43 -31.89
C LEU A 572 -2.50 -7.27 -31.84
N ARG A 573 -1.93 -6.66 -32.88
CA ARG A 573 -0.50 -6.52 -33.09
C ARG A 573 -0.09 -5.06 -32.99
N GLY A 574 0.95 -4.80 -32.21
CA GLY A 574 1.53 -3.47 -32.06
C GLY A 574 3.02 -3.53 -31.75
N LYS A 575 3.69 -2.40 -31.97
CA LYS A 575 5.05 -2.15 -31.50
C LYS A 575 5.02 -1.30 -30.25
N ALA A 576 6.12 -1.24 -29.53
CA ALA A 576 6.25 -0.44 -28.33
C ALA A 576 7.67 0.10 -28.18
N VAL A 577 7.81 1.16 -27.40
CA VAL A 577 9.10 1.79 -27.11
C VAL A 577 9.16 2.24 -25.65
N THR A 578 10.25 1.90 -24.95
CA THR A 578 10.51 2.46 -23.62
C THR A 578 10.86 3.95 -23.74
N VAL A 579 10.19 4.78 -22.94
CA VAL A 579 10.44 6.23 -22.86
C VAL A 579 11.18 6.61 -21.59
N MET A 580 10.89 5.93 -20.48
CA MET A 580 11.52 6.18 -19.20
C MET A 580 11.75 4.88 -18.46
N GLU A 581 12.81 4.81 -17.67
CA GLU A 581 13.06 3.74 -16.71
C GLU A 581 13.46 4.34 -15.38
N GLY A 582 13.07 3.71 -14.29
CA GLY A 582 13.40 4.21 -12.97
C GLY A 582 13.00 3.26 -11.85
N THR A 583 13.01 3.80 -10.64
CA THR A 583 12.66 3.07 -9.43
C THR A 583 11.70 3.88 -8.55
N VAL A 584 10.64 3.21 -8.10
CA VAL A 584 9.74 3.71 -7.06
C VAL A 584 10.37 3.42 -5.70
N LEU A 585 10.59 4.46 -4.89
CA LEU A 585 11.39 4.40 -3.65
C LEU A 585 10.55 4.26 -2.35
N VAL A 586 9.22 4.19 -2.48
CA VAL A 586 8.28 4.39 -1.35
C VAL A 586 7.91 3.17 -0.55
#